data_AF-A0AAT9H9C6-F1
#
_entry.id   AF-A0AAT9H9C6-F1
#
_cell.length_a   1.000
_cell.length_b   1.000
_cell.length_c   1.000
_cell.angle_alpha   90.00
_cell.angle_beta   90.00
_cell.angle_gamma   90.00
#
_symmetry.space_group_name_H-M   'P 1'
#
loop_
_entity.id
_entity.type
_entity.pdbx_description
1 polymer ?
#
loop_
_entity_poly.entity_id
_entity_poly.type
_entity_poly.pdbx_seq_one_letter_code
_entity_poly.pdbx_strand_id
1 'polypeptide(L)'
;MRFEKAARSTGQKLTVQQYAPLPLVPKDPFGLVQGLMLVPLLIGGYMSSTLLLAATGKAAGRWRAAQLAGFAVVSGLVVDLIVCYWLQGFPSSKFWITWPICSLIVAVVAFVAAILQKLLGPIGTLVTVVVMILLGNPSSGGASGVPYLPAFWRDLGPYLPPRNGYILLHHTIYFDGHGTSRALINLLIYLLAAAVVLIVLDLRRTEAKVPTDASEAAAMAVPIGAVP
;
A
#
# COMPACT_ATOMS: atom_id res chain seq x y z
N MET A 1 -5.66 -18.48 23.99
CA MET A 1 -6.96 -18.56 23.28
C MET A 1 -7.75 -19.77 23.81
N ARG A 2 -9.08 -19.69 23.89
CA ARG A 2 -9.95 -20.68 24.59
C ARG A 2 -10.51 -21.78 23.66
N PHE A 3 -9.82 -22.12 22.56
CA PHE A 3 -10.35 -23.09 21.59
C PHE A 3 -10.52 -24.50 22.16
N GLU A 4 -9.64 -24.91 23.08
CA GLU A 4 -9.80 -26.18 23.80
C GLU A 4 -11.04 -26.19 24.70
N LYS A 5 -11.32 -25.08 25.39
CA LYS A 5 -12.52 -24.95 26.22
C LYS A 5 -13.79 -24.94 25.36
N ALA A 6 -13.76 -24.28 24.21
CA ALA A 6 -14.87 -24.26 23.26
C ALA A 6 -15.11 -25.63 22.59
N ALA A 7 -14.04 -26.33 22.19
CA ALA A 7 -14.14 -27.68 21.62
C ALA A 7 -14.71 -28.67 22.65
N ARG A 8 -14.26 -28.59 23.92
CA ARG A 8 -14.82 -29.38 25.01
C ARG A 8 -16.29 -29.06 25.30
N SER A 9 -16.70 -27.78 25.28
CA SER A 9 -18.10 -27.41 25.54
C SER A 9 -19.05 -27.85 24.42
N THR A 10 -18.57 -27.94 23.18
CA THR A 10 -19.39 -28.32 22.01
C THR A 10 -19.23 -29.80 21.64
N GLY A 11 -18.47 -30.57 22.44
CA GLY A 11 -18.21 -31.99 22.18
C GLY A 11 -17.42 -32.28 20.89
N GLN A 12 -16.80 -31.27 20.29
CA GLN A 12 -16.04 -31.40 19.05
C GLN A 12 -14.58 -31.77 19.35
N LYS A 13 -13.99 -32.68 18.57
CA LYS A 13 -12.56 -32.96 18.64
C LYS A 13 -11.79 -31.79 18.02
N LEU A 14 -10.91 -31.17 18.80
CA LEU A 14 -10.00 -30.14 18.30
C LEU A 14 -8.90 -30.81 17.48
N THR A 15 -8.96 -30.67 16.16
CA THR A 15 -7.87 -31.10 15.26
C THR A 15 -6.89 -29.94 15.11
N VAL A 16 -5.71 -30.06 15.72
CA VAL A 16 -4.60 -29.11 15.52
C VAL A 16 -3.73 -29.65 14.39
N GLN A 17 -3.75 -28.98 13.25
CA GLN A 17 -2.88 -29.32 12.13
C GLN A 17 -1.63 -28.43 12.21
N GLN A 18 -0.50 -29.01 12.60
CA GLN A 18 0.77 -28.30 12.62
C GLN A 18 1.29 -28.17 11.20
N TYR A 19 1.28 -26.96 10.65
CA TYR A 19 1.82 -26.70 9.32
C TYR A 19 3.31 -26.38 9.42
N ALA A 20 4.12 -27.01 8.59
CA ALA A 20 5.50 -26.59 8.39
C ALA A 20 5.49 -25.42 7.40
N PRO A 21 5.84 -24.19 7.81
CA PRO A 21 5.95 -23.09 6.87
C PRO A 21 6.98 -23.44 5.80
N LEU A 22 6.78 -22.92 4.58
CA LEU A 22 7.73 -23.11 3.51
C LEU A 22 9.12 -22.64 3.99
N PRO A 23 10.20 -23.43 3.82
CA PRO A 23 11.51 -23.01 4.26
C PRO A 23 11.91 -21.70 3.57
N LEU A 24 12.62 -20.85 4.32
CA LEU A 24 13.24 -19.67 3.76
C LEU A 24 14.20 -20.07 2.63
N VAL A 25 14.24 -19.26 1.58
CA VAL A 25 15.15 -19.51 0.46
C VAL A 25 16.61 -19.33 0.92
N PRO A 26 17.57 -20.11 0.37
CA PRO A 26 18.97 -20.03 0.80
C PRO A 26 19.60 -18.63 0.67
N LYS A 27 19.08 -17.83 -0.26
CA LYS A 27 19.55 -16.47 -0.54
C LYS A 27 18.94 -15.40 0.37
N ASP A 28 17.92 -15.76 1.17
CA ASP A 28 17.30 -14.90 2.18
C ASP A 28 17.01 -15.70 3.48
N PRO A 29 18.07 -16.12 4.21
CA PRO A 29 17.92 -16.94 5.42
C PRO A 29 17.24 -16.20 6.58
N PHE A 30 16.99 -14.89 6.45
CA PHE A 30 16.39 -14.04 7.47
C PHE A 30 15.03 -13.45 7.04
N GLY A 31 14.52 -13.76 5.84
CA GLY A 31 13.26 -13.20 5.34
C GLY A 31 13.29 -11.67 5.14
N LEU A 32 14.48 -11.10 4.95
CA LEU A 32 14.70 -9.65 4.83
C LEU A 32 14.13 -9.11 3.53
N VAL A 33 14.21 -9.85 2.44
CA VAL A 33 13.75 -9.39 1.13
C VAL A 33 12.25 -9.11 1.20
N GLN A 34 11.49 -9.98 1.84
CA GLN A 34 10.05 -9.78 2.02
C GLN A 34 9.72 -8.64 3.00
N GLY A 35 10.53 -8.45 4.04
CA GLY A 35 10.37 -7.31 4.95
C GLY A 35 10.67 -5.96 4.27
N LEU A 36 11.68 -5.92 3.41
CA LEU A 36 12.16 -4.70 2.78
C LEU A 36 11.39 -4.31 1.51
N MET A 37 10.79 -5.27 0.81
CA MET A 37 10.07 -5.01 -0.45
C MET A 37 8.80 -4.16 -0.28
N LEU A 38 8.27 -4.01 0.93
CA LEU A 38 7.18 -3.06 1.16
C LEU A 38 7.58 -1.64 0.83
N VAL A 39 8.81 -1.22 1.16
CA VAL A 39 9.28 0.15 0.90
C VAL A 39 9.17 0.52 -0.59
N PRO A 40 9.75 -0.24 -1.55
CA PRO A 40 9.60 0.07 -2.96
C PRO A 40 8.15 -0.03 -3.46
N LEU A 41 7.29 -0.90 -2.90
CA LEU A 41 5.85 -0.92 -3.25
C LEU A 41 5.15 0.37 -2.81
N LEU A 42 5.43 0.85 -1.60
CA LEU A 42 4.86 2.09 -1.07
C LEU A 42 5.35 3.31 -1.86
N ILE A 43 6.63 3.34 -2.20
CA ILE A 43 7.22 4.37 -3.07
C ILE A 43 6.57 4.32 -4.45
N GLY A 44 6.41 3.14 -5.06
CA GLY A 44 5.74 2.99 -6.36
C GLY A 44 4.31 3.52 -6.34
N GLY A 45 3.56 3.25 -5.28
CA GLY A 45 2.18 3.73 -5.12
C GLY A 45 2.12 5.26 -5.02
N TYR A 46 2.94 5.84 -4.15
CA TYR A 46 3.03 7.29 -4.00
C TYR A 46 3.50 7.98 -5.31
N MET A 47 4.56 7.44 -5.95
CA MET A 47 5.12 7.96 -7.20
C MET A 47 4.10 7.96 -8.32
N SER A 48 3.24 6.94 -8.40
CA SER A 48 2.19 6.89 -9.42
C SER A 48 1.23 8.08 -9.33
N SER A 49 0.85 8.50 -8.12
CA SER A 49 -0.05 9.65 -7.94
C SER A 49 0.65 10.98 -8.22
N THR A 50 1.90 11.15 -7.76
CA THR A 50 2.67 12.38 -7.99
C THR A 50 3.06 12.56 -9.45
N LEU A 51 3.52 11.49 -10.12
CA LEU A 51 3.90 11.55 -11.53
C LEU A 51 2.66 11.84 -12.40
N LEU A 52 1.52 11.22 -12.08
CA LEU A 52 0.30 11.47 -12.80
C LEU A 52 -0.20 12.91 -12.59
N LEU A 53 -0.07 13.45 -11.37
CA LEU A 53 -0.36 14.86 -11.09
C LEU A 53 0.59 15.80 -11.86
N ALA A 54 1.89 15.53 -11.85
CA ALA A 54 2.90 16.34 -12.56
C ALA A 54 2.72 16.29 -14.08
N ALA A 55 2.43 15.11 -14.64
CA ALA A 55 2.27 14.93 -16.08
C ALA A 55 0.96 15.52 -16.62
N THR A 56 -0.13 15.47 -15.85
CA THR A 56 -1.44 15.95 -16.31
C THR A 56 -1.76 17.38 -15.85
N GLY A 57 -1.01 17.91 -14.90
CA GLY A 57 -1.28 19.21 -14.25
C GLY A 57 -2.64 19.28 -13.54
N LYS A 58 -3.35 18.15 -13.41
CA LYS A 58 -4.73 18.08 -12.92
C LYS A 58 -4.85 16.98 -11.88
N ALA A 59 -5.40 17.31 -10.71
CA ALA A 59 -5.70 16.31 -9.69
C ALA A 59 -7.01 15.55 -9.98
N ALA A 60 -7.77 15.92 -11.03
CA ALA A 60 -9.04 15.31 -11.41
C ALA A 60 -9.09 14.90 -12.89
N GLY A 61 -9.64 13.71 -13.17
CA GLY A 61 -9.89 13.27 -14.54
C GLY A 61 -10.58 11.92 -14.62
N ARG A 62 -11.49 11.74 -15.58
CA ARG A 62 -12.29 10.50 -15.74
C ARG A 62 -11.44 9.22 -15.84
N TRP A 63 -10.20 9.35 -16.33
CA TRP A 63 -9.27 8.24 -16.53
C TRP A 63 -8.23 8.12 -15.41
N ARG A 64 -8.22 9.03 -14.42
CA ARG A 64 -7.19 9.08 -13.38
C ARG A 64 -7.17 7.80 -12.56
N ALA A 65 -8.33 7.30 -12.14
CA ALA A 65 -8.43 6.03 -11.41
C ALA A 65 -7.90 4.84 -12.23
N ALA A 66 -8.21 4.79 -13.53
CA ALA A 66 -7.72 3.74 -14.44
C ALA A 66 -6.20 3.85 -14.67
N GLN A 67 -5.67 5.06 -14.78
CA GLN A 67 -4.24 5.31 -14.90
C GLN A 67 -3.50 4.89 -13.64
N LEU A 68 -3.99 5.25 -12.45
CA LEU A 68 -3.42 4.82 -11.17
C LEU A 68 -3.43 3.29 -11.04
N ALA A 69 -4.54 2.64 -11.44
CA ALA A 69 -4.62 1.18 -11.46
C ALA A 69 -3.60 0.57 -12.43
N GLY A 70 -3.46 1.13 -13.65
CA GLY A 70 -2.46 0.67 -14.62
C GLY A 70 -1.03 0.82 -14.11
N PHE A 71 -0.69 1.98 -13.53
CA PHE A 71 0.60 2.18 -12.87
C PHE A 71 0.81 1.19 -11.73
N ALA A 72 -0.22 0.93 -10.92
CA ALA A 72 -0.09 0.01 -9.80
C ALA A 72 0.22 -1.42 -10.25
N VAL A 73 -0.42 -1.88 -11.33
CA VAL A 73 -0.17 -3.19 -11.93
C VAL A 73 1.26 -3.29 -12.46
N VAL A 74 1.75 -2.26 -13.16
CA VAL A 74 3.10 -2.23 -13.73
C VAL A 74 4.16 -2.12 -12.63
N SER A 75 4.00 -1.22 -11.67
CA SER A 75 4.93 -1.07 -10.54
C SER A 75 4.95 -2.32 -9.66
N GLY A 76 3.79 -2.93 -9.41
CA GLY A 76 3.69 -4.21 -8.72
C GLY A 76 4.43 -5.32 -9.46
N LEU A 77 4.29 -5.39 -10.78
CA LEU A 77 5.01 -6.34 -11.64
C LEU A 77 6.52 -6.16 -11.57
N VAL A 78 7.00 -4.92 -11.70
CA VAL A 78 8.43 -4.61 -11.67
C VAL A 78 9.06 -5.01 -10.33
N VAL A 79 8.41 -4.65 -9.21
CA VAL A 79 8.91 -5.02 -7.89
C VAL A 79 8.88 -6.54 -7.69
N ASP A 80 7.79 -7.20 -8.07
CA ASP A 80 7.67 -8.66 -7.94
C ASP A 80 8.72 -9.39 -8.79
N LEU A 81 8.99 -8.91 -10.01
CA LEU A 81 9.98 -9.49 -10.92
C LEU A 81 11.41 -9.35 -10.37
N ILE A 82 11.75 -8.17 -9.84
CA ILE A 82 13.03 -7.90 -9.16
C ILE A 82 13.20 -8.85 -7.97
N VAL A 83 12.18 -8.94 -7.12
CA VAL A 83 12.27 -9.74 -5.89
C VAL A 83 12.32 -11.25 -6.19
N CYS A 84 11.46 -11.70 -7.10
CA CYS A 84 11.28 -13.11 -7.42
C CYS A 84 12.44 -13.67 -8.26
N TYR A 85 12.83 -12.97 -9.34
CA TYR A 85 13.81 -13.52 -10.30
C TYR A 85 15.23 -13.03 -10.06
N TRP A 86 15.43 -11.79 -9.64
CA TRP A 86 16.78 -11.23 -9.46
C TRP A 86 17.31 -11.46 -8.05
N LEU A 87 16.57 -11.02 -7.03
CA LEU A 87 16.92 -11.25 -5.63
C LEU A 87 16.68 -12.70 -5.20
N GLN A 88 15.75 -13.40 -5.85
CA GLN A 88 15.33 -14.77 -5.52
C GLN A 88 14.96 -14.88 -4.02
N GLY A 89 14.22 -13.89 -3.51
CA GLY A 89 13.82 -13.79 -2.10
C GLY A 89 12.68 -14.73 -1.70
N PHE A 90 11.96 -15.30 -2.67
CA PHE A 90 10.95 -16.33 -2.46
C PHE A 90 10.78 -17.20 -3.72
N PRO A 91 10.08 -18.34 -3.65
CA PRO A 91 9.99 -19.28 -4.77
C PRO A 91 9.28 -18.69 -5.99
N SER A 92 9.85 -18.94 -7.18
CA SER A 92 9.31 -18.46 -8.45
C SER A 92 7.95 -19.03 -8.82
N SER A 93 7.56 -20.17 -8.25
CA SER A 93 6.22 -20.75 -8.42
C SER A 93 5.10 -19.87 -7.87
N LYS A 94 5.41 -18.96 -6.94
CA LYS A 94 4.43 -18.06 -6.30
C LYS A 94 4.27 -16.71 -7.01
N PHE A 95 5.08 -16.42 -8.03
CA PHE A 95 5.09 -15.15 -8.79
C PHE A 95 3.68 -14.70 -9.23
N TRP A 96 2.92 -15.60 -9.85
CA TRP A 96 1.58 -15.28 -10.34
C TRP A 96 0.57 -14.93 -9.24
N ILE A 97 0.84 -15.29 -7.99
CA ILE A 97 0.01 -15.00 -6.83
C ILE A 97 0.53 -13.75 -6.10
N THR A 98 1.85 -13.54 -6.03
CA THR A 98 2.45 -12.39 -5.37
C THR A 98 2.29 -11.10 -6.18
N TRP A 99 2.35 -11.18 -7.51
CA TRP A 99 2.14 -10.03 -8.39
C TRP A 99 0.82 -9.26 -8.15
N PRO A 100 -0.37 -9.89 -8.13
CA PRO A 100 -1.62 -9.16 -7.87
C PRO A 100 -1.68 -8.60 -6.44
N ILE A 101 -1.03 -9.24 -5.46
CA ILE A 101 -0.92 -8.72 -4.09
C ILE A 101 -0.06 -7.46 -4.06
N CYS A 102 1.12 -7.49 -4.71
CA CYS A 102 2.00 -6.34 -4.88
C CYS A 102 1.25 -5.19 -5.56
N SER A 103 0.53 -5.48 -6.64
CA SER A 103 -0.28 -4.51 -7.38
C SER A 103 -1.39 -3.91 -6.52
N LEU A 104 -2.07 -4.72 -5.69
CA LEU A 104 -3.11 -4.25 -4.77
C LEU A 104 -2.54 -3.30 -3.70
N ILE A 105 -1.39 -3.61 -3.13
CA ILE A 105 -0.72 -2.74 -2.15
C ILE A 105 -0.38 -1.39 -2.79
N VAL A 106 0.24 -1.41 -3.97
CA VAL A 106 0.59 -0.20 -4.73
C VAL A 106 -0.66 0.61 -5.06
N ALA A 107 -1.75 -0.05 -5.50
CA ALA A 107 -3.01 0.60 -5.82
C ALA A 107 -3.62 1.29 -4.59
N VAL A 108 -3.72 0.61 -3.45
CA VAL A 108 -4.26 1.22 -2.23
C VAL A 108 -3.48 2.49 -1.87
N VAL A 109 -2.14 2.44 -1.91
CA VAL A 109 -1.30 3.59 -1.59
C VAL A 109 -1.47 4.71 -2.61
N ALA A 110 -1.54 4.37 -3.90
CA ALA A 110 -1.74 5.32 -5.00
C ALA A 110 -3.07 6.07 -4.87
N PHE A 111 -4.16 5.36 -4.58
CA PHE A 111 -5.49 5.96 -4.41
C PHE A 111 -5.56 6.83 -3.16
N VAL A 112 -4.99 6.39 -2.03
CA VAL A 112 -4.91 7.22 -0.82
C VAL A 112 -4.08 8.49 -1.06
N ALA A 113 -2.94 8.36 -1.75
CA ALA A 113 -2.10 9.49 -2.13
C ALA A 113 -2.86 10.49 -3.00
N ALA A 114 -3.61 10.00 -3.99
CA ALA A 114 -4.41 10.84 -4.89
C ALA A 114 -5.50 11.61 -4.15
N ILE A 115 -6.19 10.98 -3.19
CA ILE A 115 -7.21 11.65 -2.36
C ILE A 115 -6.57 12.74 -1.51
N LEU A 116 -5.46 12.42 -0.82
CA LEU A 116 -4.78 13.39 0.04
C LEU A 116 -4.23 14.57 -0.77
N GLN A 117 -3.65 14.31 -1.94
CA GLN A 117 -3.21 15.36 -2.87
C GLN A 117 -4.36 16.24 -3.33
N LYS A 118 -5.52 15.66 -3.60
CA LYS A 118 -6.69 16.43 -4.01
C LYS A 118 -7.26 17.26 -2.86
N LEU A 119 -7.31 16.71 -1.65
CA LEU A 119 -7.87 17.42 -0.49
C LEU A 119 -6.94 18.49 0.08
N LEU A 120 -5.63 18.23 0.10
CA LEU A 120 -4.62 19.02 0.81
C LEU A 120 -3.57 19.66 -0.12
N GLY A 121 -3.65 19.44 -1.43
CA GLY A 121 -2.67 19.93 -2.39
C GLY A 121 -1.27 19.31 -2.17
N PRO A 122 -0.18 20.08 -2.34
CA PRO A 122 1.19 19.61 -2.13
C PRO A 122 1.46 19.00 -0.75
N ILE A 123 0.73 19.43 0.28
CA ILE A 123 0.86 18.90 1.65
C ILE A 123 0.39 17.44 1.71
N GLY A 124 -0.60 17.05 0.90
CA GLY A 124 -1.13 15.68 0.88
C GLY A 124 -0.10 14.63 0.47
N THR A 125 0.82 15.01 -0.42
CA THR A 125 2.00 14.23 -0.80
C THR A 125 2.89 13.95 0.42
N LEU A 126 3.22 14.98 1.20
CA LEU A 126 4.04 14.84 2.40
C LEU A 126 3.35 13.95 3.45
N VAL A 127 2.04 14.16 3.66
CA VAL A 127 1.24 13.34 4.59
C VAL A 127 1.24 11.87 4.17
N THR A 128 1.13 11.59 2.88
CA THR A 128 1.19 10.22 2.36
C THR A 128 2.52 9.57 2.68
N VAL A 129 3.64 10.26 2.44
CA VAL A 129 4.99 9.75 2.74
C VAL A 129 5.14 9.49 4.23
N VAL A 130 4.72 10.41 5.09
CA VAL A 130 4.82 10.25 6.54
C VAL A 130 3.98 9.06 7.02
N VAL A 131 2.73 8.96 6.61
CA VAL A 131 1.80 7.93 7.08
C VAL A 131 2.11 6.56 6.49
N MET A 132 2.33 6.48 5.18
CA MET A 132 2.49 5.19 4.50
C MET A 132 3.91 4.65 4.58
N ILE A 133 4.93 5.51 4.45
CA ILE A 133 6.34 5.05 4.44
C ILE A 133 6.92 5.10 5.85
N LEU A 134 6.84 6.25 6.51
CA LEU A 134 7.49 6.46 7.81
C LEU A 134 6.81 5.72 8.95
N LEU A 135 5.48 5.81 9.05
CA LEU A 135 4.72 5.07 10.06
C LEU A 135 4.40 3.64 9.61
N GLY A 136 4.16 3.45 8.32
CA GLY A 136 3.77 2.15 7.77
C GLY A 136 4.86 1.09 7.83
N ASN A 137 6.11 1.43 7.54
CA ASN A 137 7.20 0.45 7.53
C ASN A 137 7.45 -0.14 8.94
N PRO A 138 7.67 0.66 10.01
CA PRO A 138 7.79 0.11 11.36
C PRO A 138 6.55 -0.68 11.75
N SER A 139 5.35 -0.15 11.53
CA SER A 139 4.11 -0.82 11.93
C SER A 139 3.82 -2.13 11.20
N SER A 140 4.43 -2.35 10.02
CA SER A 140 4.28 -3.60 9.27
C SER A 140 4.83 -4.80 10.06
N GLY A 141 5.89 -4.56 10.84
CA GLY A 141 6.61 -5.56 11.62
C GLY A 141 7.73 -6.29 10.89
N GLY A 142 7.81 -6.16 9.56
CA GLY A 142 8.91 -6.67 8.74
C GLY A 142 9.36 -8.09 9.10
N ALA A 143 10.65 -8.36 8.90
CA ALA A 143 11.27 -9.66 9.19
C ALA A 143 11.29 -10.02 10.70
N SER A 144 11.28 -9.01 11.59
CA SER A 144 11.34 -9.23 13.03
C SER A 144 10.02 -9.74 13.60
N GLY A 145 8.88 -9.35 13.00
CA GLY A 145 7.56 -9.80 13.40
C GLY A 145 6.91 -8.98 14.51
N VAL A 146 5.58 -9.10 14.59
CA VAL A 146 4.68 -8.34 15.48
C VAL A 146 5.06 -8.33 16.97
N PRO A 147 5.47 -9.46 17.57
CA PRO A 147 5.70 -9.53 19.01
C PRO A 147 6.84 -8.64 19.50
N TYR A 148 7.79 -8.32 18.63
CA TYR A 148 8.99 -7.55 18.96
C TYR A 148 8.81 -6.04 18.78
N LEU A 149 7.63 -5.59 18.34
CA LEU A 149 7.36 -4.16 18.21
C LEU A 149 7.02 -3.52 19.55
N PRO A 150 7.47 -2.27 19.78
CA PRO A 150 6.90 -1.40 20.80
C PRO A 150 5.37 -1.32 20.68
N ALA A 151 4.69 -1.14 21.82
CA ALA A 151 3.22 -1.13 21.90
C ALA A 151 2.58 -0.15 20.89
N PHE A 152 3.16 1.05 20.76
CA PHE A 152 2.70 2.06 19.80
C PHE A 152 2.58 1.54 18.36
N TRP A 153 3.63 0.92 17.83
CA TRP A 153 3.65 0.40 16.45
C TRP A 153 2.75 -0.83 16.28
N ARG A 154 2.66 -1.65 17.33
CA ARG A 154 1.82 -2.85 17.35
C ARG A 154 0.33 -2.50 17.27
N ASP A 155 -0.08 -1.46 17.98
CA ASP A 155 -1.49 -1.05 18.06
C ASP A 155 -1.90 -0.20 16.85
N LEU A 156 -0.97 0.58 16.29
CA LEU A 156 -1.20 1.38 15.08
C LEU A 156 -1.26 0.52 13.81
N GLY A 157 -0.40 -0.50 13.72
CA GLY A 157 -0.22 -1.29 12.50
C GLY A 157 -1.48 -1.85 11.88
N PRO A 158 -2.42 -2.48 12.62
CA PRO A 158 -3.64 -3.05 12.05
C PRO A 158 -4.47 -2.09 11.20
N TYR A 159 -4.41 -0.79 11.49
CA TYR A 159 -5.13 0.27 10.78
C TYR A 159 -4.39 0.80 9.54
N LEU A 160 -3.16 0.37 9.31
CA LEU A 160 -2.36 0.83 8.18
C LEU A 160 -2.39 -0.21 7.04
N PRO A 161 -2.64 0.20 5.78
CA PRO A 161 -2.55 -0.70 4.63
C PRO A 161 -1.22 -1.47 4.53
N PRO A 162 -0.03 -0.86 4.81
CA PRO A 162 1.25 -1.57 4.85
C PRO A 162 1.28 -2.86 5.68
N ARG A 163 0.63 -2.86 6.85
CA ARG A 163 0.56 -4.03 7.73
C ARG A 163 -0.26 -5.16 7.12
N ASN A 164 -1.41 -4.82 6.56
CA ASN A 164 -2.28 -5.79 5.90
C ASN A 164 -1.58 -6.34 4.64
N GLY A 165 -0.85 -5.48 3.90
CA GLY A 165 0.00 -5.88 2.78
C GLY A 165 1.08 -6.88 3.19
N TYR A 166 1.79 -6.62 4.29
CA TYR A 166 2.81 -7.54 4.82
C TYR A 166 2.21 -8.92 5.13
N ILE A 167 1.13 -8.96 5.91
CA ILE A 167 0.48 -10.20 6.33
C ILE A 167 0.00 -10.99 5.11
N LEU A 168 -0.66 -10.31 4.17
CA LEU A 168 -1.18 -10.93 2.96
C LEU A 168 -0.06 -11.58 2.14
N LEU A 169 1.07 -10.89 1.99
CA LEU A 169 2.21 -11.42 1.25
C LEU A 169 2.92 -12.55 2.02
N HIS A 170 3.17 -12.37 3.31
CA HIS A 170 3.89 -13.33 4.15
C HIS A 170 3.15 -14.66 4.26
N HIS A 171 1.84 -14.58 4.51
CA HIS A 171 1.00 -15.77 4.63
C HIS A 171 0.79 -16.45 3.27
N THR A 172 0.74 -15.71 2.17
CA THR A 172 0.65 -16.30 0.82
C THR A 172 1.93 -17.04 0.43
N ILE A 173 3.11 -16.48 0.76
CA ILE A 173 4.40 -17.08 0.41
C ILE A 173 4.70 -18.29 1.28
N TYR A 174 4.58 -18.16 2.61
CA TYR A 174 5.09 -19.15 3.55
C TYR A 174 4.02 -20.07 4.17
N PHE A 175 2.75 -19.66 4.13
CA PHE A 175 1.64 -20.37 4.79
C PHE A 175 0.51 -20.71 3.80
N ASP A 176 0.82 -20.79 2.50
CA ASP A 176 -0.12 -21.13 1.43
C ASP A 176 -1.45 -20.34 1.45
N GLY A 177 -1.40 -19.10 1.93
CA GLY A 177 -2.55 -18.20 1.98
C GLY A 177 -3.44 -18.36 3.21
N HIS A 178 -3.11 -19.22 4.17
CA HIS A 178 -3.89 -19.37 5.39
C HIS A 178 -3.87 -18.10 6.25
N GLY A 179 -5.04 -17.67 6.73
CA GLY A 179 -5.18 -16.48 7.56
C GLY A 179 -5.05 -15.14 6.80
N THR A 180 -5.05 -15.15 5.47
CA THR A 180 -4.97 -13.94 4.63
C THR A 180 -6.29 -13.17 4.52
N SER A 181 -7.44 -13.83 4.75
CA SER A 181 -8.76 -13.28 4.44
C SER A 181 -9.01 -11.91 5.06
N ARG A 182 -8.66 -11.71 6.33
CA ARG A 182 -8.84 -10.43 7.01
C ARG A 182 -7.98 -9.31 6.40
N ALA A 183 -6.72 -9.62 6.11
CA ALA A 183 -5.80 -8.67 5.51
C ALA A 183 -6.23 -8.27 4.08
N LEU A 184 -6.68 -9.26 3.30
CA LEU A 184 -7.21 -9.05 1.95
C LEU A 184 -8.48 -8.20 1.97
N ILE A 185 -9.46 -8.55 2.82
CA ILE A 185 -10.71 -7.79 2.97
C ILE A 185 -10.40 -6.34 3.35
N ASN A 186 -9.51 -6.11 4.31
CA ASN A 186 -9.11 -4.76 4.70
C ASN A 186 -8.53 -3.97 3.52
N LEU A 187 -7.59 -4.55 2.77
CA LEU A 187 -7.00 -3.88 1.59
C LEU A 187 -8.04 -3.58 0.51
N LEU A 188 -8.98 -4.51 0.26
CA LEU A 188 -10.06 -4.28 -0.69
C LEU A 188 -11.02 -3.20 -0.22
N ILE A 189 -11.34 -3.12 1.07
CA ILE A 189 -12.14 -2.03 1.66
C ILE A 189 -11.41 -0.71 1.46
N TYR A 190 -10.11 -0.63 1.77
CA TYR A 190 -9.32 0.58 1.51
C TYR A 190 -9.34 0.97 0.04
N LEU A 191 -9.13 0.02 -0.87
CA LEU A 191 -9.13 0.28 -2.30
C LEU A 191 -10.50 0.78 -2.78
N LEU A 192 -11.59 0.11 -2.41
CA LEU A 192 -12.95 0.46 -2.82
C LEU A 192 -13.37 1.81 -2.22
N ALA A 193 -13.13 2.02 -0.92
CA ALA A 193 -13.43 3.28 -0.27
C ALA A 193 -12.65 4.43 -0.91
N ALA A 194 -11.35 4.24 -1.15
CA ALA A 194 -10.51 5.26 -1.78
C ALA A 194 -10.93 5.52 -3.24
N ALA A 195 -11.25 4.47 -4.01
CA ALA A 195 -11.76 4.61 -5.38
C ALA A 195 -13.09 5.37 -5.42
N VAL A 196 -14.03 5.04 -4.54
CA VAL A 196 -15.33 5.74 -4.43
C VAL A 196 -15.12 7.21 -4.06
N VAL A 197 -14.29 7.49 -3.06
CA VAL A 197 -13.99 8.88 -2.66
C VAL A 197 -13.34 9.64 -3.80
N LEU A 198 -12.37 9.05 -4.49
CA LEU A 198 -11.69 9.69 -5.62
C LEU A 198 -12.67 10.00 -6.76
N ILE A 199 -13.53 9.04 -7.12
CA ILE A 199 -14.57 9.21 -8.14
C ILE A 199 -15.56 10.29 -7.73
N VAL A 200 -16.06 10.27 -6.49
CA VAL A 200 -16.99 11.29 -5.97
C VAL A 200 -16.34 12.67 -5.99
N LEU A 201 -15.07 12.78 -5.59
CA LEU A 201 -14.34 14.04 -5.67
C LEU A 201 -14.15 14.48 -7.12
N ASP A 202 -13.89 13.56 -8.06
CA ASP A 202 -13.76 13.85 -9.50
C ASP A 202 -15.07 14.34 -10.11
N LEU A 203 -16.21 13.82 -9.65
CA LEU A 203 -17.53 14.26 -10.07
C LEU A 203 -17.96 15.59 -9.44
N ARG A 204 -17.56 15.85 -8.18
CA ARG A 204 -17.99 17.04 -7.42
C ARG A 204 -17.10 18.26 -7.56
N ARG A 205 -15.81 18.09 -7.83
CA ARG A 205 -14.88 19.20 -8.03
C ARG A 205 -14.55 19.36 -9.50
N THR A 206 -15.17 20.34 -10.14
CA THR A 206 -14.56 21.06 -11.27
C THR A 206 -13.40 21.86 -10.68
N GLU A 207 -12.19 21.31 -10.67
CA GLU A 207 -11.08 21.97 -9.96
C GLU A 207 -10.58 23.22 -10.66
N ALA A 208 -10.32 24.23 -9.82
CA ALA A 208 -9.47 25.37 -10.12
C ALA A 208 -8.08 24.88 -10.52
N LYS A 209 -7.56 25.48 -11.60
CA LYS A 209 -6.25 25.21 -12.18
C LYS A 209 -5.17 25.43 -11.11
N VAL A 210 -4.41 24.39 -10.78
CA VAL A 210 -3.15 24.57 -10.04
C VAL A 210 -2.19 25.29 -11.00
N PRO A 211 -1.64 26.47 -10.65
CA PRO A 211 -0.70 27.17 -11.51
C PRO A 211 0.51 26.27 -11.75
N THR A 212 0.76 25.94 -13.01
CA THR A 212 1.80 24.97 -13.37
C THR A 212 3.14 25.65 -13.64
N ASP A 213 3.17 26.98 -13.62
CA ASP A 213 4.34 27.78 -13.97
C ASP A 213 4.74 28.71 -12.80
N ALA A 214 6.04 28.81 -12.53
CA ALA A 214 6.59 29.77 -11.57
C ALA A 214 6.26 31.22 -11.97
N SER A 215 6.08 31.45 -13.28
CA SER A 215 5.56 32.70 -13.85
C SER A 215 4.08 32.96 -13.50
N GLU A 216 3.24 31.91 -13.51
CA GLU A 216 1.80 31.99 -13.22
C GLU A 216 1.57 32.17 -11.69
N ALA A 217 2.43 31.58 -10.85
CA ALA A 217 2.47 31.84 -9.41
C ALA A 217 2.95 33.27 -9.06
N ALA A 218 3.93 33.80 -9.82
CA ALA A 218 4.40 35.17 -9.66
C ALA A 218 3.34 36.19 -10.10
N ALA A 219 2.60 35.92 -11.18
CA ALA A 219 1.51 36.78 -11.66
C ALA A 219 0.33 36.85 -10.66
N MET A 220 0.05 35.78 -9.93
CA MET A 220 -0.97 35.77 -8.87
C MET A 220 -0.50 36.40 -7.55
N ALA A 221 0.81 36.59 -7.38
CA ALA A 221 1.42 37.19 -6.19
C ALA A 221 1.65 38.71 -6.32
N VAL A 222 1.44 39.31 -7.49
CA VAL A 222 1.53 40.77 -7.66
C VAL A 222 0.36 41.43 -6.90
N PRO A 223 0.62 42.24 -5.87
CA PRO A 223 -0.43 42.99 -5.21
C PRO A 223 -1.02 43.98 -6.21
N ILE A 224 -2.35 44.04 -6.29
CA ILE A 224 -3.10 45.07 -7.01
C ILE A 224 -2.78 46.42 -6.34
N GLY A 225 -1.71 47.09 -6.78
CA GLY A 225 -1.26 48.33 -6.14
C GLY A 225 -0.01 49.00 -6.70
N ALA A 226 0.58 48.52 -7.80
CA ALA A 226 1.65 49.25 -8.48
C ALA A 226 1.08 49.96 -9.72
N VAL A 227 0.76 51.24 -9.57
CA VAL A 227 0.56 52.17 -10.69
C VAL A 227 1.88 52.93 -10.87
N PRO A 228 2.35 53.18 -12.12
CA PRO A 228 3.58 53.92 -12.39
C PRO A 228 3.55 55.37 -11.90
#